data_AF-R1HRH4-F1
#
_entry.id   AF-R1HRH4-F1
#
_cell.length_a   1.000
_cell.length_b   1.000
_cell.length_c   1.000
_cell.angle_alpha   90.00
_cell.angle_beta   90.00
_cell.angle_gamma   90.00
#
_symmetry.space_group_name_H-M   'P 1'
#
loop_
_entity.id
_entity.type
_entity.pdbx_description
1 polymer ?
#
loop_
_entity_poly.entity_id
_entity_poly.type
_entity_poly.pdbx_seq_one_letter_code
_entity_poly.pdbx_strand_id
1 'polypeptide(L)' 'MSHPIPGTLTACLRHWAAATPDAPALTFADFATDPAGRRRTLSWRQLAERVDAAA' A
#
# COMPACT_ATOMS: atom_id res chain seq x y z
N MET A 1 5.81 1.13 -21.38
CA MET A 1 6.00 2.54 -20.98
C MET A 1 6.22 2.58 -19.48
N SER A 2 7.47 2.72 -19.03
CA SER A 2 7.79 2.82 -17.60
C SER A 2 7.60 4.27 -17.16
N HIS A 3 6.63 4.53 -16.31
CA HIS A 3 6.39 5.86 -15.73
C HIS A 3 7.57 6.20 -14.80
N PRO A 4 8.16 7.41 -14.84
CA PRO A 4 9.24 7.77 -13.94
C PRO A 4 8.71 7.76 -12.50
N ILE A 5 9.25 6.84 -11.70
CA ILE A 5 8.91 6.74 -10.28
C ILE A 5 9.64 7.90 -9.57
N PRO A 6 8.95 8.75 -8.79
CA PRO A 6 9.60 9.85 -8.08
C PRO A 6 10.66 9.32 -7.09
N GLY A 7 11.75 10.08 -6.90
CA GLY A 7 12.99 9.59 -6.26
C GLY A 7 12.94 9.23 -4.76
N THR A 8 11.78 9.27 -4.11
CA THR A 8 11.62 8.86 -2.69
C THR A 8 10.43 7.92 -2.53
N LEU A 9 10.53 6.97 -1.59
CA LEU A 9 9.48 5.99 -1.32
C LEU A 9 8.12 6.64 -1.04
N THR A 10 8.09 7.67 -0.19
CA THR A 10 6.87 8.44 0.10
C THR A 10 6.27 9.10 -1.14
N ALA A 11 7.10 9.58 -2.06
CA ALA A 11 6.60 10.12 -3.32
C ALA A 11 6.04 9.02 -4.23
N CYS A 12 6.62 7.81 -4.22
CA CYS A 12 6.07 6.66 -4.95
C CYS A 12 4.68 6.29 -4.42
N LEU A 13 4.52 6.26 -3.09
CA LEU A 13 3.24 5.95 -2.46
C LEU A 13 2.16 6.97 -2.86
N ARG A 14 2.49 8.27 -2.82
CA ARG A 14 1.57 9.33 -3.27
C ARG A 14 1.23 9.22 -4.75
N HIS A 15 2.20 8.88 -5.60
CA HIS A 15 1.97 8.68 -7.02
C HIS A 15 0.92 7.58 -7.29
N TRP A 16 1.11 6.40 -6.68
CA TRP A 16 0.18 5.28 -6.88
C TRP A 16 -1.16 5.47 -6.18
N ALA A 17 -1.19 6.15 -5.03
CA ALA A 17 -2.44 6.55 -4.37
C ALA A 17 -3.29 7.48 -5.27
N ALA A 18 -2.66 8.30 -6.11
CA ALA A 18 -3.36 9.12 -7.10
C ALA A 18 -3.74 8.35 -8.37
N ALA A 19 -2.82 7.52 -8.89
CA ALA A 19 -3.03 6.82 -10.16
C ALA A 19 -4.03 5.65 -10.07
N THR A 20 -3.98 4.87 -8.99
CA THR A 20 -4.78 3.65 -8.80
C THR A 20 -5.23 3.47 -7.34
N PRO A 21 -6.01 4.42 -6.78
CA PRO A 21 -6.28 4.52 -5.34
C PRO A 21 -6.86 3.26 -4.70
N ASP A 22 -7.72 2.54 -5.42
CA ASP A 22 -8.46 1.39 -4.92
C ASP A 22 -7.80 0.05 -5.28
N ALA A 23 -6.72 0.07 -6.06
CA ALA A 23 -5.97 -1.14 -6.39
C ALA A 23 -5.20 -1.66 -5.15
N PRO A 24 -5.07 -2.98 -4.98
CA PRO A 24 -4.36 -3.56 -3.85
C PRO A 24 -2.86 -3.21 -3.91
N ALA A 25 -2.34 -2.64 -2.82
CA ALA A 25 -0.94 -2.25 -2.70
C ALA A 25 -0.14 -3.26 -1.85
N LEU A 26 -0.72 -3.66 -0.71
CA LEU A 26 -0.07 -4.53 0.25
C LEU A 26 -1.09 -5.52 0.83
N THR A 27 -0.75 -6.80 0.84
CA THR A 27 -1.53 -7.84 1.53
C THR A 27 -0.65 -8.50 2.59
N PHE A 28 -1.07 -8.37 3.85
CA PHE A 28 -0.48 -9.08 4.98
C PHE A 28 -1.28 -10.35 5.27
N ALA A 29 -0.61 -11.48 5.44
CA ALA A 29 -1.23 -12.73 5.86
C ALA A 29 -0.89 -13.00 7.34
N ASP A 30 -1.90 -12.92 8.19
CA ASP A 30 -1.79 -13.13 9.63
C ASP A 30 -2.08 -14.60 9.98
N PHE A 31 -1.01 -15.34 10.30
CA PHE A 31 -1.09 -16.74 10.72
C PHE A 31 -1.09 -16.90 12.25
N ALA A 32 -0.98 -15.82 13.01
CA ALA A 32 -0.88 -15.90 14.47
C ALA A 32 -2.19 -16.34 15.11
N THR A 33 -3.34 -15.96 14.51
CA THR A 33 -4.67 -16.28 15.02
C THR A 33 -5.41 -17.34 14.21
N ASP A 34 -5.02 -17.57 12.96
CA ASP A 34 -5.67 -18.51 12.04
C ASP A 34 -4.61 -19.29 11.26
N PRO A 35 -4.51 -20.63 11.41
CA PRO A 35 -3.60 -21.45 10.63
C PRO A 35 -3.84 -21.35 9.11
N ALA A 36 -5.05 -21.01 8.68
CA ALA A 36 -5.36 -20.77 7.27
C ALA A 36 -4.86 -19.41 6.76
N GLY A 37 -4.39 -18.53 7.65
CA GLY A 37 -3.86 -17.22 7.33
C GLY A 37 -4.96 -16.20 7.03
N ARG A 38 -5.23 -15.31 7.98
CA ARG A 38 -6.18 -14.22 7.76
C ARG A 38 -5.53 -13.12 6.92
N ARG A 39 -6.04 -12.89 5.72
CA ARG A 39 -5.53 -11.84 4.81
C ARG A 39 -6.08 -10.47 5.17
N ARG A 40 -5.20 -9.47 5.25
CA ARG A 40 -5.52 -8.05 5.36
C ARG A 40 -4.87 -7.31 4.20
N THR A 41 -5.69 -6.75 3.32
CA THR A 41 -5.23 -6.00 2.15
C THR A 41 -5.46 -4.52 2.34
N LEU A 42 -4.47 -3.72 1.98
CA LEU A 42 -4.55 -2.26 1.90
C LEU A 42 -4.51 -1.83 0.44
N SER A 43 -5.38 -0.90 0.07
CA SER A 43 -5.28 -0.20 -1.21
C SER A 43 -4.15 0.84 -1.20
N TRP A 44 -3.75 1.35 -2.37
CA TRP A 44 -2.74 2.41 -2.46
C TRP A 44 -3.12 3.66 -1.67
N ARG A 45 -4.39 4.08 -1.71
CA ARG A 45 -4.88 5.21 -0.90
C ARG A 45 -4.71 4.94 0.59
N GLN A 46 -5.20 3.79 1.06
CA GLN A 46 -5.14 3.41 2.48
C GLN A 46 -3.71 3.22 2.99
N LEU A 47 -2.77 2.83 2.13
CA LEU A 47 -1.36 2.71 2.49
C LEU A 47 -0.72 4.09 2.63
N ALA A 48 -0.96 5.01 1.69
CA ALA A 48 -0.44 6.37 1.75
C ALA A 48 -0.94 7.12 2.99
N GLU A 49 -2.25 7.06 3.28
CA GLU A 49 -2.85 7.69 4.47
C GLU A 49 -2.19 7.21 5.78
N ARG A 50 -1.90 5.91 5.89
CA ARG A 50 -1.25 5.36 7.10
C ARG A 50 0.21 5.74 7.23
N VAL A 51 0.93 5.85 6.11
CA VAL A 51 2.33 6.30 6.12
C VAL A 51 2.39 7.78 6.49
N ASP A 52 1.53 8.62 5.93
CA ASP A 52 1.46 10.05 6.26
C ASP A 52 1.05 10.26 7.74
N ALA A 53 0.21 9.40 8.31
CA ALA A 53 -0.15 9.46 9.73
C ALA A 53 0.96 9.01 10.70
N ALA A 54 1.99 8.29 10.21
CA ALA A 54 3.08 7.76 11.02
C ALA A 54 4.38 8.59 10.93
N ALA A 55 4.43 9.54 9.99
CA ALA A 55 5.56 10.46 9.77
C ALA A 55 5.55 11.61 10.77
#